data_AF-A0AAN7QLI1-F1
#
_entry.id   AF-A0AAN7QLI1-F1
#
_cell.length_a   1.000
_cell.length_b   1.000
_cell.length_c   1.000
_cell.angle_alpha   90.00
_cell.angle_beta   90.00
_cell.angle_gamma   90.00
#
_symmetry.space_group_name_H-M   'P 1'
#
loop_
_entity.id
_entity.type
_entity.pdbx_description
1 polymer ?
#
loop_
_entity_poly.entity_id
_entity_poly.type
_entity_poly.pdbx_seq_one_letter_code
_entity_poly.pdbx_strand_id
1 'polypeptide(L)'
;MEHSLRKEYVLWKLEGALMLPFVKTSASTLALWKSSLTCLYKAELLFCESGGDNLAANFSRELADYIIYVIGVCGGDKIPPKGGPQADLLVIKTDPAPAVGADLAAMERDALRIRGGCPFIFAQILLQRIH
;
A
#
# COMPACT_ATOMS: atom_id res chain seq x y z
N MET A 1 -21.48 -4.19 20.07
CA MET A 1 -21.84 -4.33 18.64
C MET A 1 -20.92 -3.43 17.85
N GLU A 2 -19.81 -3.97 17.39
CA GLU A 2 -18.84 -3.25 16.58
C GLU A 2 -19.22 -3.51 15.11
N HIS A 3 -19.73 -2.48 14.44
CA HIS A 3 -19.89 -2.52 12.99
C HIS A 3 -18.48 -2.57 12.38
N SER A 4 -17.92 -3.76 12.24
CA SER A 4 -16.76 -4.01 11.39
C SER A 4 -17.16 -3.59 9.98
N LEU A 5 -16.83 -2.35 9.60
CA LEU A 5 -16.90 -1.87 8.23
C LEU A 5 -16.27 -2.95 7.34
N ARG A 6 -17.05 -3.47 6.39
CA ARG A 6 -16.52 -4.46 5.45
C ARG A 6 -15.37 -3.77 4.71
N LYS A 7 -14.14 -4.27 4.89
CA LYS A 7 -12.99 -3.78 4.13
C LYS A 7 -13.25 -4.02 2.65
N GLU A 8 -13.42 -2.93 1.92
CA GLU A 8 -13.50 -2.94 0.47
C GLU A 8 -12.10 -2.72 -0.10
N TYR A 9 -11.79 -3.47 -1.15
CA TYR A 9 -10.53 -3.44 -1.87
C TYR A 9 -10.80 -3.03 -3.31
N VAL A 10 -9.90 -2.23 -3.87
CA VAL A 10 -9.95 -1.85 -5.29
C VAL A 10 -8.88 -2.63 -6.02
N LEU A 11 -9.29 -3.36 -7.05
CA LEU A 11 -8.39 -4.05 -7.95
C LEU A 11 -8.05 -3.16 -9.12
N TRP A 12 -6.75 -3.03 -9.36
CA TRP A 12 -6.21 -2.32 -10.51
C TRP A 12 -5.43 -3.27 -11.39
N LYS A 13 -5.68 -3.20 -12.68
CA LYS A 13 -4.92 -3.92 -13.69
C LYS A 13 -3.92 -2.97 -14.35
N LEU A 14 -2.68 -3.44 -14.50
CA LEU A 14 -1.70 -2.78 -15.35
C LEU A 14 -1.87 -3.27 -16.80
N GLU A 15 -2.15 -2.35 -17.72
CA GLU A 15 -2.18 -2.59 -19.16
C GLU A 15 -1.20 -1.64 -19.85
N GLY A 16 -0.04 -2.16 -20.25
CA GLY A 16 1.07 -1.31 -20.73
C GLY A 16 1.53 -0.35 -19.62
N ALA A 17 1.34 0.95 -19.82
CA ALA A 17 1.66 2.00 -18.83
C ALA A 17 0.42 2.52 -18.06
N LEU A 18 -0.77 1.98 -18.33
CA LEU A 18 -2.03 2.44 -17.74
C LEU A 18 -2.47 1.55 -16.58
N MET A 19 -2.84 2.17 -15.47
CA MET A 19 -3.46 1.53 -14.32
C MET A 19 -4.97 1.78 -14.35
N LEU A 20 -5.75 0.73 -14.60
CA LEU A 20 -7.21 0.83 -14.75
C LEU A 20 -7.91 0.19 -13.54
N PRO A 21 -8.84 0.89 -12.87
CA PRO A 21 -9.63 0.30 -11.81
C PRO A 21 -10.64 -0.64 -12.44
N PHE A 22 -10.71 -1.87 -11.94
CA PHE A 22 -11.52 -2.89 -12.58
C PHE A 22 -12.63 -3.46 -11.67
N VAL A 23 -12.37 -3.67 -10.38
CA VAL A 23 -13.38 -4.20 -9.44
C VAL A 23 -13.20 -3.62 -8.04
N LYS A 24 -14.32 -3.29 -7.38
CA LYS A 24 -14.37 -3.05 -5.93
C LYS A 24 -15.02 -4.24 -5.24
N THR A 25 -14.35 -4.86 -4.28
CA THR A 25 -14.84 -6.10 -3.65
C THR A 25 -14.29 -6.32 -2.24
N SER A 26 -14.78 -7.33 -1.53
CA SER A 26 -14.28 -7.71 -0.19
C SER A 26 -13.10 -8.70 -0.28
N ALA A 27 -12.30 -8.82 0.80
CA ALA A 27 -11.17 -9.76 0.85
C ALA A 27 -11.58 -11.22 0.60
N SER A 28 -12.72 -11.64 1.17
CA SER A 28 -13.20 -13.02 1.02
C SER A 28 -13.61 -13.32 -0.42
N THR A 29 -14.24 -12.35 -1.10
CA THR A 29 -14.55 -12.46 -2.52
C THR A 29 -13.28 -12.49 -3.37
N LEU A 30 -12.28 -11.66 -3.04
CA LEU A 30 -11.01 -11.62 -3.76
C LEU A 30 -10.26 -12.96 -3.67
N ALA A 31 -10.19 -13.56 -2.48
CA ALA A 31 -9.51 -14.83 -2.27
C ALA A 31 -10.08 -15.96 -3.16
N LEU A 32 -11.40 -15.97 -3.36
CA LEU A 32 -12.08 -16.96 -4.19
C LEU A 32 -11.92 -16.69 -5.71
N TRP A 33 -11.84 -15.42 -6.10
CA TRP A 33 -11.87 -15.01 -7.50
C TRP A 33 -10.50 -14.66 -8.08
N LYS A 34 -9.43 -14.61 -7.28
CA LYS A 34 -8.06 -14.25 -7.70
C LYS A 34 -7.67 -14.96 -9.00
N SER A 35 -7.69 -16.29 -9.01
CA SER A 35 -7.29 -17.09 -10.18
C SER A 35 -8.19 -16.86 -11.40
N SER A 36 -9.50 -16.74 -11.19
CA SER A 36 -10.47 -16.49 -12.27
C SER A 36 -10.26 -15.11 -12.90
N LEU A 37 -10.01 -14.08 -12.09
CA LEU A 37 -9.76 -12.71 -12.56
C LEU A 37 -8.44 -12.61 -13.32
N THR A 38 -7.38 -13.23 -12.81
CA THR A 38 -6.09 -13.28 -13.51
C THR A 38 -6.23 -13.90 -14.90
N CYS A 39 -6.96 -15.01 -15.01
CA CYS A 39 -7.21 -15.69 -16.29
C CYS A 39 -8.09 -14.86 -17.23
N LEU A 40 -9.22 -14.35 -16.72
CA LEU A 40 -10.19 -13.59 -17.52
C LEU A 40 -9.56 -12.33 -18.12
N TYR A 41 -8.73 -11.63 -17.34
CA TYR A 41 -8.09 -10.39 -17.78
C TYR A 41 -6.68 -10.59 -18.34
N LYS A 42 -6.15 -11.82 -18.35
CA LYS A 42 -4.75 -12.11 -18.72
C LYS A 42 -3.77 -11.15 -18.04
N ALA A 43 -4.02 -10.83 -16.77
CA ALA A 43 -3.26 -9.82 -16.05
C ALA A 43 -1.91 -10.41 -15.62
N GLU A 44 -0.81 -9.73 -15.96
CA GLU A 44 0.53 -10.08 -15.49
C GLU A 44 0.75 -9.58 -14.05
N LEU A 45 0.13 -8.44 -13.72
CA LEU A 45 0.19 -7.83 -12.40
C LEU A 45 -1.19 -7.29 -12.00
N LEU A 46 -1.60 -7.59 -10.78
CA LEU A 46 -2.85 -7.13 -10.17
C LEU A 46 -2.52 -6.42 -8.87
N PHE A 47 -2.88 -5.15 -8.78
CA PHE A 47 -2.76 -4.41 -7.52
C PHE A 47 -4.06 -4.49 -6.74
N CYS A 48 -3.93 -4.79 -5.46
CA CYS A 48 -5.03 -4.77 -4.51
C CYS A 48 -4.80 -3.62 -3.54
N GLU A 49 -5.55 -2.53 -3.74
CA GLU A 49 -5.52 -1.37 -2.86
C GLU A 49 -6.47 -1.60 -1.69
N SER A 50 -6.00 -1.38 -0.46
CA SER A 50 -6.88 -1.36 0.71
C SER A 50 -7.70 -0.07 0.70
N GLY A 51 -8.94 -0.11 1.20
CA GLY A 51 -9.81 1.07 1.29
C GLY A 51 -9.37 2.18 2.26
N GLY A 52 -8.07 2.31 2.56
CA GLY A 52 -7.51 3.42 3.34
C GLY A 52 -7.67 3.29 4.86
N ASP A 53 -7.80 2.07 5.39
CA ASP A 53 -7.98 1.87 6.83
C ASP A 53 -6.65 1.87 7.60
N ASN A 54 -6.76 2.20 8.88
CA ASN A 54 -5.72 2.42 9.88
C ASN A 54 -4.62 1.34 9.82
N LEU A 55 -3.39 1.71 10.19
CA LEU A 55 -2.13 0.94 10.13
C LEU A 55 -2.17 -0.51 10.69
N ALA A 56 -3.30 -0.95 11.26
CA ALA A 56 -3.61 -2.31 11.68
C ALA A 56 -4.08 -3.26 10.56
N ALA A 57 -4.38 -2.76 9.35
CA ALA A 57 -4.77 -3.62 8.22
C ALA A 57 -3.54 -4.24 7.55
N ASN A 58 -3.27 -5.51 7.85
CA ASN A 58 -2.29 -6.30 7.09
C ASN A 58 -3.02 -7.28 6.15
N PHE A 59 -2.45 -7.48 4.97
CA PHE A 59 -2.93 -8.49 4.03
C PHE A 59 -2.46 -9.87 4.48
N SER A 60 -3.31 -10.88 4.32
CA SER A 60 -2.85 -12.27 4.44
C SER A 60 -1.87 -12.57 3.30
N ARG A 61 -0.78 -13.29 3.60
CA ARG A 61 0.15 -13.81 2.59
C ARG A 61 -0.50 -14.80 1.63
N GLU A 62 -1.66 -15.38 1.99
CA GLU A 62 -2.45 -16.20 1.06
C GLU A 62 -3.14 -15.35 -0.02
N LEU A 63 -3.40 -14.08 0.27
CA LEU A 63 -4.09 -13.16 -0.64
C LEU A 63 -3.10 -12.45 -1.56
N ALA A 64 -2.02 -11.92 -0.98
CA ALA A 64 -1.03 -11.12 -1.68
C ALA A 64 0.35 -11.79 -1.65
N ASP A 65 0.91 -11.99 -2.84
CA ASP A 65 2.26 -12.52 -3.01
C ASP A 65 3.32 -11.51 -2.51
N TYR A 66 3.08 -10.22 -2.79
CA TYR A 66 3.87 -9.10 -2.30
C TYR A 66 3.00 -8.06 -1.61
N ILE A 67 3.52 -7.49 -0.53
CA ILE A 67 2.85 -6.47 0.27
C ILE A 67 3.69 -5.20 0.24
N ILE A 68 3.09 -4.11 -0.24
CA ILE A 68 3.66 -2.77 -0.22
C ILE A 68 2.89 -1.93 0.79
N TYR A 69 3.59 -1.37 1.77
CA TYR A 69 3.03 -0.36 2.65
C TYR A 69 3.41 1.03 2.19
N VAL A 70 2.44 1.94 2.16
CA VAL A 70 2.64 3.35 1.83
C VAL A 70 2.26 4.18 3.05
N ILE A 71 3.20 4.95 3.58
CA ILE A 71 2.98 5.87 4.70
C ILE A 71 3.32 7.30 4.28
N GLY A 72 2.61 8.28 4.80
CA GLY A 72 2.88 9.69 4.55
C GLY A 72 3.46 10.40 5.77
N VAL A 73 4.29 11.41 5.51
CA VAL A 73 4.83 12.33 6.53
C VAL A 73 3.75 13.13 7.28
N CYS A 74 2.55 13.27 6.72
CA CYS A 74 1.43 13.96 7.38
C CYS A 74 1.00 13.30 8.70
N GLY A 75 1.31 12.01 8.89
CA GLY A 75 1.03 11.28 10.13
C GLY A 75 2.07 11.50 11.23
N GLY A 76 3.11 12.31 10.98
CA GLY A 76 4.25 12.53 11.87
C GLY A 76 5.58 12.01 11.31
N ASP A 77 6.63 12.13 12.12
CA ASP A 77 8.03 11.82 11.81
C ASP A 77 8.50 10.44 12.31
N LYS A 78 7.56 9.62 12.82
CA LYS A 78 7.85 8.28 13.34
C LYS A 78 7.36 7.20 12.39
N ILE A 79 8.21 6.22 12.12
CA ILE A 79 7.81 5.02 11.41
C ILE A 79 7.04 4.12 12.39
N PRO A 80 5.78 3.76 12.10
CA PRO A 80 5.03 2.87 12.97
C PRO A 80 5.73 1.50 13.04
N PRO A 81 5.71 0.79 14.18
CA PRO A 81 6.26 -0.57 14.29
C PRO A 81 5.67 -1.54 13.26
N LYS A 82 4.46 -1.26 12.78
CA LYS A 82 3.75 -2.02 11.73
C LYS A 82 4.28 -1.76 10.32
N GLY A 83 5.03 -0.67 10.10
CA GLY A 83 5.90 -0.49 8.94
C GLY A 83 7.16 -1.38 8.96
N GLY A 84 7.26 -2.30 9.94
CA GLY A 84 8.31 -3.30 10.08
C GLY A 84 8.29 -4.41 9.03
N PRO A 85 8.91 -5.58 9.30
CA PRO A 85 9.27 -6.59 8.30
C PRO A 85 8.07 -7.35 7.68
N GLN A 86 6.83 -6.94 7.97
CA GLN A 86 5.63 -7.59 7.44
C GLN A 86 5.41 -7.27 5.96
N ALA A 87 5.75 -6.05 5.53
CA ALA A 87 5.74 -5.66 4.13
C ALA A 87 7.09 -5.96 3.47
N ASP A 88 7.02 -6.31 2.19
CA ASP A 88 8.21 -6.53 1.36
C ASP A 88 8.83 -5.19 0.98
N LEU A 89 8.01 -4.15 0.78
CA LEU A 89 8.44 -2.79 0.51
C LEU A 89 7.67 -1.77 1.37
N LEU A 90 8.38 -0.77 1.90
CA LEU A 90 7.80 0.41 2.53
C LEU A 90 8.11 1.61 1.65
N VAL A 91 7.07 2.33 1.26
CA VAL A 91 7.14 3.59 0.55
C VAL A 91 6.83 4.70 1.54
N ILE A 92 7.78 5.60 1.76
CA ILE A 92 7.63 6.78 2.62
C ILE A 92 7.37 7.97 1.70
N LYS A 93 6.11 8.40 1.66
CA LYS A 93 5.67 9.54 0.86
C LYS A 93 6.12 10.83 1.53
N THR A 94 7.02 11.55 0.88
CA THR A 94 7.65 12.75 1.43
C THR A 94 6.82 14.01 1.26
N ASP A 95 5.78 14.04 0.42
CA ASP A 95 4.96 15.24 0.26
C ASP A 95 3.76 15.29 1.22
N PRO A 96 3.56 16.41 1.95
CA PRO A 96 4.32 17.67 1.95
C PRO A 96 5.23 17.87 3.19
N ALA A 97 6.41 17.25 3.23
CA ALA A 97 7.33 17.25 4.39
C ALA A 97 7.71 18.65 4.89
N PRO A 98 8.09 19.63 4.03
CA PRO A 98 8.42 20.98 4.51
C PRO A 98 7.22 21.67 5.16
N ALA A 99 6.00 21.39 4.70
CA ALA A 99 4.79 22.02 5.22
C ALA A 99 4.35 21.45 6.57
N VAL A 100 4.75 20.21 6.88
CA VAL A 100 4.37 19.52 8.13
C VAL A 100 5.52 19.41 9.13
N GLY A 101 6.71 19.90 8.79
CA GLY A 101 7.88 19.89 9.67
C GLY A 101 8.46 18.49 9.94
N ALA A 102 8.27 17.53 9.03
CA ALA A 102 8.73 16.16 9.22
C ALA A 102 10.26 16.03 9.08
N ASP A 103 10.93 15.38 10.03
CA ASP A 103 12.35 15.03 9.97
C ASP A 103 12.54 13.71 9.19
N LEU A 104 12.88 13.84 7.91
CA LEU A 104 13.12 12.69 7.03
C LEU A 104 14.32 11.85 7.48
N ALA A 105 15.32 12.46 8.13
CA ALA A 105 16.49 11.73 8.62
C ALA A 105 16.12 10.89 9.86
N ALA A 106 15.23 11.38 10.72
CA ALA A 106 14.65 10.57 11.80
C ALA A 106 13.85 9.39 11.25
N MET A 107 13.02 9.63 10.24
CA MET A 107 12.25 8.56 9.59
C MET A 107 13.14 7.51 8.94
N GLU A 108 14.23 7.91 8.30
CA GLU A 108 15.21 6.98 7.70
C GLU A 108 15.86 6.08 8.76
N ARG A 109 16.34 6.67 9.87
CA ARG A 109 16.92 5.92 10.99
C ARG A 109 15.93 4.93 11.58
N ASP A 110 14.68 5.35 11.76
CA ASP A 110 13.63 4.48 12.27
C ASP A 110 13.28 3.36 11.29
N ALA A 111 13.21 3.64 9.99
CA ALA A 111 12.98 2.63 8.97
C ALA A 111 14.09 1.57 8.98
N LEU A 112 15.36 1.98 8.99
CA LEU A 112 16.50 1.06 9.07
C LEU A 112 16.43 0.14 10.30
N ARG A 113 16.11 0.72 11.47
CA ARG A 113 16.01 -0.01 12.73
C ARG A 113 14.82 -0.96 12.77
N ILE A 114 13.62 -0.48 12.42
CA ILE A 114 12.37 -1.23 12.56
C ILE A 114 12.25 -2.32 11.49
N ARG A 115 12.80 -2.08 10.30
CA ARG A 115 12.66 -3.00 9.17
C ARG A 115 13.72 -4.10 9.12
N GLY A 116 14.78 -4.00 9.93
CA GLY A 116 15.77 -5.08 10.06
C GLY A 116 16.39 -5.50 8.72
N GLY A 117 16.61 -4.56 7.81
CA GLY A 117 17.17 -4.81 6.47
C GLY A 117 16.14 -4.96 5.35
N CYS A 118 14.84 -5.01 5.63
CA CYS A 118 13.83 -5.00 4.56
C CYS A 118 13.82 -3.65 3.80
N PRO A 119 13.68 -3.65 2.46
CA PRO A 119 13.97 -2.49 1.62
C PRO A 119 12.87 -1.43 1.71
N PHE A 120 13.23 -0.16 1.91
CA PHE A 120 12.31 0.98 1.88
C PHE A 120 12.78 2.05 0.89
N ILE A 121 11.85 2.89 0.43
CA ILE A 121 12.15 4.03 -0.45
C ILE A 121 11.41 5.28 0.02
N PHE A 122 12.05 6.44 -0.17
CA PHE A 122 11.34 7.71 -0.17
C PHE A 122 10.77 7.97 -1.56
N ALA A 123 9.54 8.45 -1.63
CA ALA A 123 8.88 8.78 -2.89
C ALA A 123 8.10 10.08 -2.77
N GLN A 124 8.02 10.81 -3.89
CA GLN A 124 7.16 11.96 -4.03
C GLN A 124 6.20 11.71 -5.18
N ILE A 125 4.91 11.90 -4.95
CA ILE A 125 3.91 11.76 -6.01
C ILE A 125 3.76 13.11 -6.69
N LEU A 126 4.26 13.20 -7.93
CA LEU A 126 4.04 14.37 -8.76
C LEU A 126 2.62 14.26 -9.33
N LEU A 127 1.74 15.18 -8.94
CA LEU A 127 0.44 15.34 -9.57
C LEU A 127 0.64 15.67 -11.05
N GLN A 128 0.48 14.67 -11.92
CA GLN A 128 0.29 14.91 -13.34
C GLN A 128 -1.15 15.41 -13.52
N ARG A 129 -1.30 16.69 -13.85
CA ARG A 129 -2.57 17.19 -14.38
C ARG A 129 -2.78 16.49 -15.73
N ILE A 130 -3.70 15.53 -15.76
CA ILE A 130 -4.22 15.02 -17.03
C ILE A 130 -5.00 16.19 -17.66
N HIS A 131 -4.51 16.68 -18.80
CA HIS A 131 -5.17 17.72 -19.61
C HIS A 131 -6.11 17.06 -20.61
#